data_AF-A0A443SJZ7-F1
#
_entry.id   AF-A0A443SJZ7-F1
#
_cell.length_a   1.000
_cell.length_b   1.000
_cell.length_c   1.000
_cell.angle_alpha   90.00
_cell.angle_beta   90.00
_cell.angle_gamma   90.00
#
_symmetry.space_group_name_H-M   'P 1'
#
loop_
_entity.id
_entity.type
_entity.pdbx_description
1 polymer ?
#
loop_
_entity_poly.entity_id
_entity_poly.type
_entity_poly.pdbx_seq_one_letter_code
_entity_poly.pdbx_strand_id
1 'polypeptide(L)' 'MRRLSITNAQAFLLVYAIDDLNSFTTVKQCFEEIREVKSDYQ' A
#
# COMPACT_ATOMS: atom_id res chain seq x y z
N MET A 1 -10.72 4.55 8.67
CA MET A 1 -9.45 4.63 9.44
C MET A 1 -8.18 4.37 8.62
N ARG A 2 -8.21 3.64 7.48
CA ARG A 2 -7.01 3.38 6.66
C ARG A 2 -6.29 4.64 6.13
N ARG A 3 -7.04 5.61 5.62
CA ARG A 3 -6.47 6.83 5.00
C ARG A 3 -5.62 7.65 5.99
N LEU A 4 -6.06 7.78 7.25
CA LEU A 4 -5.32 8.50 8.31
C LEU A 4 -4.02 7.77 8.70
N SER A 5 -4.06 6.43 8.75
CA SER A 5 -2.87 5.60 8.98
C SER A 5 -1.84 5.77 7.86
N ILE A 6 -2.29 5.90 6.61
CA ILE A 6 -1.41 6.13 5.46
C ILE A 6 -0.80 7.54 5.52
N THR A 7 -1.59 8.57 5.78
CA THR A 7 -1.08 9.96 5.83
C THR A 7 0.03 10.13 6.88
N ASN A 8 -0.13 9.54 8.06
CA ASN A 8 0.77 9.74 9.20
C ASN A 8 1.95 8.75 9.26
N ALA A 9 1.95 7.69 8.45
CA ALA A 9 3.03 6.72 8.44
C ALA A 9 4.28 7.27 7.74
N GLN A 10 5.44 6.82 8.22
CA GLN A 10 6.78 7.17 7.70
C GLN A 10 7.29 6.15 6.69
N ALA A 11 6.87 4.88 6.83
CA ALA A 11 7.24 3.78 5.96
C ALA A 11 6.12 2.74 5.91
N PHE A 12 6.12 1.93 4.85
CA PHE A 12 5.18 0.83 4.64
C PHE A 12 5.94 -0.43 4.22
N LEU A 13 5.50 -1.57 4.73
CA LEU A 13 5.90 -2.88 4.23
C LEU A 13 4.66 -3.57 3.67
N LEU A 14 4.71 -3.94 2.39
CA LEU A 14 3.65 -4.68 1.72
C LEU A 14 4.10 -6.14 1.57
N VAL A 15 3.27 -7.08 2.03
CA VAL A 15 3.58 -8.51 2.04
C VAL A 15 2.48 -9.26 1.30
N TYR A 16 2.87 -10.15 0.40
CA TYR A 16 1.98 -11.04 -0.33
C TYR A 16 2.56 -12.46 -0.36
N ALA A 17 1.71 -13.44 -0.64
CA ALA A 17 2.09 -14.84 -0.77
C ALA A 17 2.52 -15.14 -2.22
N ILE A 18 3.63 -15.85 -2.39
CA ILE A 18 4.20 -16.13 -3.72
C ILE A 18 3.35 -17.10 -4.56
N ASP A 19 2.48 -17.85 -3.91
CA ASP A 19 1.60 -18.88 -4.47
C ASP A 19 0.13 -18.43 -4.62
N ASP A 20 -0.20 -17.19 -4.20
CA ASP A 20 -1.54 -16.63 -4.34
C ASP A 20 -1.54 -15.29 -5.07
N LEU A 21 -2.03 -15.32 -6.32
CA LEU A 21 -2.16 -14.14 -7.17
C LEU A 21 -3.13 -13.09 -6.60
N ASN A 22 -4.14 -13.51 -5.84
CA ASN A 22 -5.08 -12.57 -5.24
C ASN A 22 -4.39 -11.72 -4.17
N SER A 23 -3.55 -12.34 -3.33
CA SER A 23 -2.73 -11.62 -2.36
C SER A 23 -1.85 -10.55 -3.01
N PHE A 24 -1.23 -10.86 -4.16
CA PHE A 24 -0.43 -9.91 -4.94
C PHE A 24 -1.29 -8.76 -5.49
N THR A 25 -2.46 -9.09 -6.02
CA THR A 25 -3.41 -8.10 -6.56
C THR A 25 -3.88 -7.13 -5.47
N THR A 26 -4.17 -7.64 -4.27
CA THR A 26 -4.52 -6.80 -3.11
C THR A 26 -3.38 -5.88 -2.70
N VAL A 27 -2.14 -6.38 -2.64
CA VAL A 27 -0.96 -5.54 -2.34
C VAL A 27 -0.78 -4.44 -3.38
N LYS A 28 -0.99 -4.75 -4.66
CA LYS A 28 -0.92 -3.76 -5.74
C LYS A 28 -1.95 -2.64 -5.57
N GLN A 29 -3.19 -2.98 -5.18
CA GLN A 29 -4.22 -1.97 -4.87
C GLN A 29 -3.81 -1.09 -3.68
N CYS A 30 -3.32 -1.69 -2.59
CA CYS A 30 -2.82 -0.94 -1.44
C CYS A 30 -1.66 0.00 -1.80
N PHE A 31 -0.79 -0.40 -2.73
CA PHE A 31 0.31 0.45 -3.20
C PHE A 31 -0.21 1.69 -3.93
N GLU A 32 -1.17 1.54 -4.84
CA GLU A 32 -1.76 2.69 -5.53
C GLU A 32 -2.48 3.63 -4.54
N GLU A 33 -3.20 3.10 -3.55
CA GLU A 33 -3.81 3.92 -2.48
C GLU A 33 -2.77 4.74 -1.70
N ILE A 34 -1.62 4.14 -1.38
CA ILE A 34 -0.51 4.83 -0.69
C ILE A 34 0.05 5.93 -1.60
N ARG A 35 0.27 5.64 -2.88
CA ARG A 35 0.77 6.62 -3.87
C ARG A 35 -0.16 7.80 -4.07
N GLU A 36 -1.46 7.56 -4.14
CA GLU A 36 -2.46 8.63 -4.27
C GLU A 36 -2.46 9.56 -3.05
N VAL A 37 -2.26 9.01 -1.84
CA VAL A 37 -2.27 9.79 -0.59
C VAL A 37 -0.93 10.47 -0.32
N LYS A 38 0.18 9.88 -0.76
CA LYS A 38 1.55 10.38 -0.58
C LYS A 38 2.18 10.69 -1.95
N SER A 39 1.50 11.51 -2.74
CA SER A 39 1.90 11.93 -4.09
C SER A 39 3.21 12.73 -4.17
N ASP A 40 3.82 13.06 -3.03
CA ASP A 40 5.06 13.83 -2.87
C ASP A 40 6.35 12.99 -2.67
N TYR A 41 6.29 11.65 -2.70
CA TYR A 41 7.53 10.84 -2.69
C TYR A 41 8.15 10.83 -4.10
N GLN A 42 8.97 11.85 -4.40
CA GLN A 42 10.10 11.74 -5.33
C GLN A 42 11.26 10.95 -4.70
#